data_AF-A0A1M7IBA2-F1
#
_entry.id   AF-A0A1M7IBA2-F1
#
_cell.length_a   1.000
_cell.length_b   1.000
_cell.length_c   1.000
_cell.angle_alpha   90.00
_cell.angle_beta   90.00
_cell.angle_gamma   90.00
#
_symmetry.space_group_name_H-M   'P 1'
#
loop_
_entity.id
_entity.type
_entity.pdbx_description
1 polymer ?
#
loop_
_entity_poly.entity_id
_entity_poly.type
_entity_poly.pdbx_seq_one_letter_code
_entity_poly.pdbx_strand_id
1 'polypeptide(L)'
;MKILNLHGFMGEADNKNYKALCGIFPAEDIISPKLNYMETSPEKLLDQLSDIVDTDDFIFVGQSLGGWYADKLSRKIKRPCILTNPCNYPHKLEIITSSGIPADFVEQYGKMSSFDENERAYTLCSDADTILPDNYADCVKLSRMVKRVHGSHSTIENIGEHISEMLTEIQNDNLLLFLGRGSAFADEHNSAFFVEDNELVLIDCPATSYQKVKKMNWEQYDNIYILITHTHGDHSGGVGTMLQYVWFASYRKKKVTIVAPSEEVKEDLLLLLMRIEGCEQEWFNIVTADELNKKWFIAAILTTHVKPLEGRCFGYHLNIHGNNVVYTGDTATLEPFRPLLKSGSFLYTEASFYKSEVNLYLKDMLAELVGLSDSGVNIYLMHLDNEEKLKEIIDGSTIRFAML
;
A
#
# COMPACT_ATOMS: atom_id res chain seq x y z
N MET A 1 -3.94 11.91 -12.19
CA MET A 1 -3.20 10.64 -12.31
C MET A 1 -2.83 10.46 -13.76
N LYS A 2 -1.56 10.27 -14.08
CA LYS A 2 -1.08 10.00 -15.44
C LYS A 2 -0.78 8.51 -15.61
N ILE A 3 -0.79 8.03 -16.85
CA ILE A 3 -0.52 6.64 -17.18
C ILE A 3 0.63 6.55 -18.17
N LEU A 4 1.64 5.75 -17.86
CA LEU A 4 2.69 5.39 -18.81
C LEU A 4 2.44 3.96 -19.30
N ASN A 5 1.98 3.83 -20.54
CA ASN A 5 1.71 2.56 -21.20
C ASN A 5 2.94 2.10 -22.00
N LEU A 6 3.36 0.85 -21.82
CA LEU A 6 4.54 0.25 -22.43
C LEU A 6 4.16 -1.02 -23.19
N HIS A 7 4.39 -1.01 -24.50
CA HIS A 7 4.03 -2.12 -25.38
C HIS A 7 5.01 -3.30 -25.27
N GLY A 8 4.65 -4.46 -25.82
CA GLY A 8 5.52 -5.65 -25.83
C GLY A 8 6.65 -5.57 -26.85
N PHE A 9 7.52 -6.59 -26.84
CA PHE A 9 8.58 -6.75 -27.84
C PHE A 9 7.98 -6.82 -29.24
N MET A 10 8.57 -6.08 -30.20
CA MET A 10 8.01 -5.87 -31.56
C MET A 10 6.57 -5.31 -31.60
N GLY A 11 6.07 -4.77 -30.49
CA GLY A 11 4.75 -4.14 -30.40
C GLY A 11 4.75 -2.68 -30.85
N GLU A 12 3.57 -2.08 -30.87
CA GLU A 12 3.33 -0.68 -31.23
C GLU A 12 2.85 0.14 -30.03
N ALA A 13 3.09 1.45 -30.06
CA ALA A 13 2.64 2.39 -29.04
C ALA A 13 1.11 2.39 -28.87
N ASP A 14 0.34 2.07 -29.90
CA ASP A 14 -1.12 1.96 -29.87
C ASP A 14 -1.61 0.53 -29.59
N ASN A 15 -0.90 -0.21 -28.74
CA ASN A 15 -1.26 -1.58 -28.35
C ASN A 15 -2.66 -1.67 -27.71
N LYS A 16 -3.10 -2.90 -27.42
CA LYS A 16 -4.44 -3.13 -26.86
C LYS A 16 -4.65 -2.46 -25.51
N ASN A 17 -3.63 -2.43 -24.66
CA ASN A 17 -3.71 -1.72 -23.38
C ASN A 17 -3.92 -0.22 -23.61
N TYR A 18 -3.18 0.43 -24.50
CA TYR A 18 -3.41 1.84 -24.85
C TYR A 18 -4.85 2.08 -25.31
N LYS A 19 -5.34 1.26 -26.25
CA LYS A 19 -6.71 1.39 -26.77
C LYS A 19 -7.77 1.22 -25.67
N ALA A 20 -7.55 0.30 -24.75
CA ALA A 20 -8.42 0.10 -23.60
C ALA A 20 -8.37 1.29 -22.63
N LEU A 21 -7.16 1.80 -22.34
CA LEU A 21 -6.94 2.95 -21.48
C LEU A 21 -7.60 4.22 -22.01
N CYS A 22 -7.59 4.46 -23.33
CA CYS A 22 -8.31 5.58 -23.94
C CYS A 22 -9.84 5.50 -23.75
N GLY A 23 -10.39 4.32 -23.44
CA GLY A 23 -11.80 4.15 -23.07
C GLY A 23 -12.09 4.49 -21.60
N ILE A 24 -11.05 4.62 -20.76
CA ILE A 24 -11.14 4.84 -19.31
C ILE A 24 -10.66 6.24 -18.92
N PHE A 25 -9.61 6.74 -19.58
CA PHE A 25 -8.96 8.02 -19.28
C PHE A 25 -8.93 8.95 -20.50
N PRO A 26 -8.89 10.28 -20.27
CA PRO A 26 -8.55 11.24 -21.33
C PRO A 26 -7.22 10.90 -21.98
N ALA A 27 -7.14 11.09 -23.31
CA ALA A 27 -5.93 10.73 -24.05
C ALA A 27 -4.70 11.57 -23.65
N GLU A 28 -4.90 12.82 -23.20
CA GLU A 28 -3.82 13.66 -22.66
C GLU A 28 -3.15 13.13 -21.39
N ASP A 29 -3.84 12.27 -20.63
CA ASP A 29 -3.32 11.67 -19.40
C ASP A 29 -2.54 10.37 -19.66
N ILE A 30 -2.50 9.89 -20.91
CA ILE A 30 -1.86 8.62 -21.31
C ILE A 30 -0.62 8.89 -22.17
N ILE A 31 0.54 8.54 -21.65
CA ILE A 31 1.81 8.56 -22.36
C ILE A 31 2.09 7.14 -22.86
N SER A 32 2.24 6.96 -24.17
CA SER A 32 2.54 5.66 -24.78
C SER A 32 3.66 5.79 -25.82
N PRO A 33 4.93 5.76 -25.40
CA PRO A 33 6.05 5.94 -26.32
C PRO A 33 6.30 4.69 -27.17
N LYS A 34 6.81 4.89 -28.38
CA LYS A 34 7.36 3.79 -29.19
C LYS A 34 8.74 3.41 -28.63
N LEU A 35 8.90 2.14 -28.29
CA LEU A 35 10.11 1.58 -27.67
C LEU A 35 10.93 0.80 -28.71
N ASN A 36 12.23 1.08 -28.77
CA ASN A 36 13.16 0.41 -29.67
C ASN A 36 14.11 -0.52 -28.89
N TYR A 37 13.63 -1.73 -28.61
CA TYR A 37 14.36 -2.74 -27.84
C TYR A 37 15.59 -3.32 -28.54
N MET A 38 15.73 -3.13 -29.85
CA MET A 38 16.84 -3.66 -30.65
C MET A 38 18.04 -2.72 -30.65
N GLU A 39 17.79 -1.41 -30.58
CA GLU A 39 18.84 -0.38 -30.72
C GLU A 39 19.17 0.34 -29.42
N THR A 40 18.30 0.24 -28.41
CA THR A 40 18.50 0.90 -27.10
C THR A 40 18.71 -0.16 -26.03
N SER A 41 19.83 -0.07 -25.29
CA SER A 41 20.14 -1.02 -24.23
C SER A 41 19.10 -0.97 -23.11
N PRO A 42 18.90 -2.09 -22.38
CA PRO A 42 17.91 -2.12 -21.31
C PRO A 42 18.03 -1.03 -20.25
N GLU A 43 19.25 -0.79 -19.77
CA GLU A 43 19.52 0.27 -18.79
C GLU A 43 19.19 1.66 -19.34
N LYS A 44 19.65 1.96 -20.56
CA LYS A 44 19.42 3.27 -21.19
C LYS A 44 17.93 3.53 -21.45
N LEU A 45 17.19 2.51 -21.88
CA LEU A 45 15.75 2.64 -22.09
C LEU A 45 15.02 2.86 -20.77
N LEU A 46 15.41 2.18 -19.69
CA LEU A 46 14.83 2.38 -18.36
C LEU A 46 15.12 3.80 -17.83
N ASP A 47 16.31 4.35 -18.08
CA ASP A 47 16.65 5.73 -17.71
C ASP A 47 15.80 6.73 -18.50
N GLN A 48 15.68 6.56 -19.82
CA GLN A 48 14.80 7.39 -20.65
C GLN A 48 13.34 7.37 -20.19
N LEU A 49 12.83 6.20 -19.81
CA LEU A 49 11.48 6.07 -19.26
C LEU A 49 11.36 6.72 -17.88
N SER A 50 12.41 6.65 -17.06
CA SER A 50 12.44 7.31 -15.75
C SER A 50 12.39 8.82 -15.88
N ASP A 51 13.02 9.39 -16.91
CA ASP A 51 13.02 10.83 -17.18
C ASP A 51 11.64 11.37 -17.63
N ILE A 52 10.78 10.50 -18.17
CA ILE A 52 9.39 10.84 -18.54
C ILE A 52 8.50 10.98 -17.30
N VAL A 53 8.84 10.26 -16.23
CA VAL A 53 8.03 10.22 -15.01
C VAL A 53 8.47 11.36 -14.09
N ASP A 54 7.62 12.37 -13.96
CA ASP A 54 7.85 13.57 -13.13
C ASP A 54 7.29 13.39 -11.69
N THR A 55 7.01 14.49 -10.99
CA THR A 55 6.39 14.47 -9.66
C THR A 55 4.91 14.07 -9.67
N ASP A 56 4.29 13.93 -10.85
CA ASP A 56 2.90 13.56 -10.95
C ASP A 56 2.65 12.14 -10.47
N ASP A 57 1.40 11.89 -10.10
CA ASP A 57 0.96 10.57 -9.68
C ASP A 57 0.78 9.66 -10.91
N PHE A 58 1.73 8.76 -11.14
CA PHE A 58 1.78 7.83 -12.27
C PHE A 58 1.34 6.41 -11.89
N ILE A 59 0.65 5.74 -12.82
CA ILE A 59 0.53 4.27 -12.88
C ILE A 59 1.21 3.76 -14.15
N PHE A 60 1.97 2.67 -14.03
CA PHE A 60 2.62 2.03 -15.18
C PHE A 60 1.74 0.89 -15.71
N VAL A 61 1.52 0.83 -17.02
CA VAL A 61 0.78 -0.27 -17.63
C VAL A 61 1.68 -0.92 -18.68
N GLY A 62 1.96 -2.21 -18.55
CA GLY A 62 2.93 -2.87 -19.41
C GLY A 62 2.46 -4.20 -19.95
N GLN A 63 2.74 -4.47 -21.23
CA GLN A 63 2.49 -5.77 -21.86
C GLN A 63 3.81 -6.48 -22.18
N SER A 64 3.93 -7.77 -21.89
CA SER A 64 5.10 -8.57 -22.28
C SER A 64 6.41 -7.90 -21.84
N LEU A 65 7.35 -7.62 -22.76
CA LEU A 65 8.60 -6.91 -22.45
C LEU A 65 8.38 -5.48 -21.89
N GLY A 66 7.33 -4.78 -22.32
CA GLY A 66 6.91 -3.52 -21.68
C GLY A 66 6.44 -3.71 -20.24
N GLY A 67 5.86 -4.87 -19.92
CA GLY A 67 5.55 -5.29 -18.55
C GLY A 67 6.79 -5.40 -17.67
N TRP A 68 7.90 -5.90 -18.22
CA TRP A 68 9.18 -5.93 -17.50
C TRP A 68 9.65 -4.52 -17.13
N TYR A 69 9.59 -3.56 -18.06
CA TYR A 69 9.96 -2.17 -17.77
C TYR A 69 8.99 -1.49 -16.79
N ALA A 70 7.68 -1.77 -16.90
CA ALA A 70 6.68 -1.25 -15.97
C ALA A 70 6.93 -1.73 -14.53
N ASP A 71 7.33 -2.99 -14.34
CA ASP A 71 7.77 -3.51 -13.03
C ASP A 71 9.03 -2.79 -12.53
N LYS A 72 10.03 -2.57 -13.39
CA LYS A 72 11.26 -1.85 -12.99
C LYS A 72 10.99 -0.40 -12.58
N LEU A 73 10.14 0.30 -13.32
CA LEU A 73 9.72 1.67 -12.98
C LEU A 73 8.90 1.69 -11.68
N SER A 74 7.98 0.72 -11.52
CA SER A 74 7.20 0.55 -10.29
C SER A 74 8.10 0.42 -9.06
N ARG A 75 9.12 -0.44 -9.11
CA ARG A 75 10.08 -0.64 -8.02
C ARG A 75 10.94 0.60 -7.77
N LYS A 76 11.42 1.25 -8.83
CA LYS A 76 12.28 2.45 -8.75
C LYS A 76 11.55 3.65 -8.17
N ILE A 77 10.32 3.88 -8.60
CA ILE A 77 9.53 5.09 -8.30
C ILE A 77 8.53 4.86 -7.15
N LYS A 78 8.36 3.59 -6.73
CA LYS A 78 7.41 3.15 -5.70
C LYS A 78 5.97 3.49 -6.05
N ARG A 79 5.59 3.26 -7.30
CA ARG A 79 4.23 3.48 -7.81
C ARG A 79 3.61 2.19 -8.37
N PRO A 80 2.27 2.07 -8.38
CA PRO A 80 1.59 0.88 -8.89
C PRO A 80 1.88 0.60 -10.37
N CYS A 81 1.85 -0.68 -10.73
CA CYS A 81 1.82 -1.10 -12.13
C CYS A 81 0.78 -2.17 -12.40
N ILE A 82 0.18 -2.11 -13.60
CA ILE A 82 -0.68 -3.15 -14.15
C ILE A 82 0.10 -3.87 -15.24
N LEU A 83 0.31 -5.15 -15.06
CA LEU A 83 1.08 -5.99 -15.96
C LEU A 83 0.15 -6.93 -16.72
N THR A 84 0.36 -7.06 -18.02
CA THR A 84 -0.44 -7.92 -18.89
C THR A 84 0.48 -8.92 -19.57
N ASN A 85 0.35 -10.20 -19.21
CA ASN A 85 1.26 -11.26 -19.63
C ASN A 85 2.74 -10.82 -19.58
N PRO A 86 3.26 -10.35 -18.42
CA PRO A 86 4.58 -9.75 -18.35
C PRO A 86 5.68 -10.76 -18.67
N CYS A 87 6.70 -10.27 -19.38
CA CYS A 87 7.90 -11.04 -19.67
C CYS A 87 8.89 -10.93 -18.51
N ASN A 88 8.64 -11.64 -17.40
CA ASN A 88 9.40 -11.49 -16.14
C ASN A 88 10.90 -11.78 -16.27
N TYR A 89 11.27 -12.73 -17.15
CA TYR A 89 12.66 -13.13 -17.38
C TYR A 89 13.03 -13.10 -18.86
N PRO A 90 13.21 -11.92 -19.48
CA PRO A 90 13.44 -11.80 -20.92
C PRO A 90 14.63 -12.63 -21.41
N HIS A 91 15.69 -12.69 -20.60
CA HIS A 91 16.92 -13.43 -20.89
C HIS A 91 16.77 -14.95 -20.97
N LYS A 92 15.64 -15.51 -20.54
CA LYS A 92 15.35 -16.96 -20.60
C LYS A 92 14.45 -17.34 -21.77
N LEU A 93 13.90 -16.36 -22.49
CA LEU A 93 12.89 -16.63 -23.51
C LEU A 93 13.53 -16.70 -24.89
N GLU A 94 13.25 -17.80 -25.61
CA GLU A 94 13.77 -18.01 -26.97
C GLU A 94 13.34 -16.90 -27.93
N ILE A 95 12.10 -16.40 -27.79
CA ILE A 95 11.59 -15.27 -28.59
C ILE A 95 12.41 -14.00 -28.44
N ILE A 96 13.15 -13.84 -27.33
CA ILE A 96 14.07 -12.72 -27.09
C ILE A 96 15.49 -13.10 -27.50
N THR A 97 16.01 -14.23 -27.02
CA THR A 97 17.41 -14.62 -27.22
C THR A 97 17.75 -14.95 -28.67
N SER A 98 16.76 -15.33 -29.47
CA SER A 98 16.91 -15.66 -30.91
C SER A 98 16.35 -14.58 -31.85
N SER A 99 15.93 -13.43 -31.33
CA SER A 99 15.34 -12.31 -32.12
C SER A 99 16.36 -11.44 -32.85
N GLY A 100 17.65 -11.60 -32.54
CA GLY A 100 18.70 -10.69 -32.99
C GLY A 100 18.95 -9.50 -32.07
N ILE A 101 18.31 -9.42 -30.89
CA ILE A 101 18.72 -8.49 -29.83
C ILE A 101 20.21 -8.72 -29.50
N PRO A 102 21.01 -7.65 -29.34
CA PRO A 102 22.41 -7.76 -28.94
C PRO A 102 22.61 -8.63 -27.67
N ALA A 103 23.60 -9.51 -27.68
CA ALA A 103 23.83 -10.45 -26.57
C ALA A 103 24.10 -9.76 -25.23
N ASP A 104 24.75 -8.60 -25.26
CA ASP A 104 24.97 -7.75 -24.08
C ASP A 104 23.66 -7.18 -23.52
N PHE A 105 22.64 -6.93 -24.35
CA PHE A 105 21.32 -6.50 -23.88
C PHE A 105 20.59 -7.66 -23.19
N VAL A 106 20.69 -8.88 -23.74
CA VAL A 106 20.17 -10.09 -23.10
C VAL A 106 20.80 -10.30 -21.72
N GLU A 107 22.12 -10.09 -21.60
CA GLU A 107 22.82 -10.16 -20.32
C GLU A 107 22.34 -9.09 -19.33
N GLN A 108 22.10 -7.85 -19.80
CA GLN A 108 21.54 -6.78 -18.96
C GLN A 108 20.14 -7.14 -18.43
N TYR A 109 19.24 -7.67 -19.27
CA TYR A 109 17.95 -8.17 -18.81
C TYR A 109 18.09 -9.22 -17.70
N GLY A 110 19.09 -10.10 -17.81
CA GLY A 110 19.43 -11.09 -16.77
C GLY A 110 19.79 -10.44 -15.45
N LYS A 111 20.78 -9.54 -15.46
CA LYS A 111 21.27 -8.85 -14.26
C LYS A 111 20.21 -7.98 -13.59
N MET A 112 19.33 -7.38 -14.38
CA MET A 112 18.30 -6.46 -13.91
C MET A 112 17.00 -7.14 -13.49
N SER A 113 16.78 -8.44 -13.79
CA SER A 113 15.53 -9.14 -13.45
C SER A 113 15.37 -9.32 -11.94
N SER A 114 14.13 -9.24 -11.45
CA SER A 114 13.81 -9.39 -10.01
C SER A 114 13.34 -10.81 -9.69
N PHE A 115 13.57 -11.24 -8.46
CA PHE A 115 13.21 -12.58 -7.98
C PHE A 115 12.35 -12.55 -6.71
N ASP A 116 12.20 -11.36 -6.14
CA ASP A 116 11.37 -10.97 -5.01
C ASP A 116 10.06 -10.35 -5.50
N GLU A 117 9.05 -10.36 -4.66
CA GLU A 117 7.74 -9.79 -4.94
C GLU A 117 7.80 -8.26 -5.10
N ASN A 118 7.03 -7.71 -6.04
CA ASN A 118 6.68 -6.30 -6.08
C ASN A 118 5.28 -6.13 -5.50
N GLU A 119 5.20 -5.60 -4.28
CA GLU A 119 3.92 -5.31 -3.60
C GLU A 119 3.06 -4.27 -4.33
N ARG A 120 3.52 -3.68 -5.44
CA ARG A 120 2.78 -2.69 -6.24
C ARG A 120 2.41 -3.20 -7.63
N ALA A 121 2.66 -4.48 -7.93
CA ALA A 121 2.37 -5.09 -9.22
C ALA A 121 1.04 -5.87 -9.21
N TYR A 122 0.18 -5.55 -10.18
CA TYR A 122 -1.13 -6.15 -10.38
C TYR A 122 -1.16 -6.80 -11.77
N THR A 123 -1.23 -8.11 -11.82
CA THR A 123 -0.97 -8.85 -13.05
C THR A 123 -2.23 -9.53 -13.59
N LEU A 124 -2.53 -9.26 -14.86
CA LEU A 124 -3.47 -9.99 -15.68
C LEU A 124 -2.68 -11.05 -16.47
N CYS A 125 -2.86 -12.32 -16.13
CA CYS A 125 -2.17 -13.43 -16.78
C CYS A 125 -3.18 -14.31 -17.51
N SER A 126 -3.03 -14.42 -18.82
CA SER A 126 -3.87 -15.28 -19.65
C SER A 126 -3.59 -16.75 -19.37
N ASP A 127 -4.65 -17.55 -19.27
CA ASP A 127 -4.55 -19.01 -19.13
C ASP A 127 -4.13 -19.73 -20.40
N ALA A 128 -4.31 -19.09 -21.56
CA ALA A 128 -3.88 -19.58 -22.87
C ALA A 128 -2.68 -18.82 -23.45
N ASP A 129 -1.84 -18.21 -22.59
CA ASP A 129 -0.53 -17.72 -23.00
C ASP A 129 0.43 -18.90 -23.29
N THR A 130 0.68 -19.17 -24.57
CA THR A 130 1.62 -20.20 -25.02
C THR A 130 3.02 -19.66 -25.34
N ILE A 131 3.23 -18.35 -25.24
CA ILE A 131 4.49 -17.69 -25.60
C ILE A 131 5.45 -17.65 -24.41
N LEU A 132 4.89 -17.49 -23.20
CA LEU A 132 5.66 -17.41 -21.97
C LEU A 132 5.49 -18.69 -21.13
N PRO A 133 6.46 -19.63 -21.14
CA PRO A 133 6.38 -20.83 -20.33
C PRO A 133 6.41 -20.47 -18.84
N ASP A 134 5.62 -21.18 -18.03
CA ASP A 134 5.51 -21.01 -16.57
C ASP A 134 5.15 -19.59 -16.08
N ASN A 135 4.65 -18.73 -16.98
CA ASN A 135 4.41 -17.32 -16.68
C ASN A 135 3.49 -17.09 -15.50
N TYR A 136 2.43 -17.90 -15.35
CA TYR A 136 1.50 -17.74 -14.25
C TYR A 136 2.17 -17.94 -12.89
N ALA A 137 3.04 -18.94 -12.75
CA ALA A 137 3.74 -19.21 -11.49
C ALA A 137 4.71 -18.06 -11.15
N ASP A 138 5.42 -17.54 -12.15
CA ASP A 138 6.25 -16.36 -11.99
C ASP A 138 5.44 -15.13 -11.60
N CYS A 139 4.28 -14.91 -12.23
CA CYS A 139 3.38 -13.81 -11.90
C CYS A 139 2.91 -13.88 -10.45
N VAL A 140 2.49 -15.07 -9.97
CA VAL A 140 2.04 -15.29 -8.58
C VAL A 140 3.17 -15.01 -7.59
N LYS A 141 4.40 -15.34 -7.95
CA LYS A 141 5.56 -15.08 -7.09
C LYS A 141 5.96 -13.60 -7.06
N LEU A 142 5.85 -12.90 -8.19
CA LEU A 142 6.42 -11.58 -8.39
C LEU A 142 5.43 -10.43 -8.18
N SER A 143 4.13 -10.71 -8.20
CA SER A 143 3.07 -9.69 -8.15
C SER A 143 2.26 -9.79 -6.87
N ARG A 144 1.85 -8.63 -6.33
CA ARG A 144 0.91 -8.56 -5.22
C ARG A 144 -0.40 -9.27 -5.52
N MET A 145 -0.92 -9.07 -6.72
CA MET A 145 -2.18 -9.65 -7.15
C MET A 145 -2.02 -10.23 -8.55
N VAL A 146 -2.58 -11.42 -8.75
CA VAL A 146 -2.67 -12.02 -10.08
C VAL A 146 -4.12 -12.43 -10.35
N LYS A 147 -4.67 -11.93 -11.44
CA LYS A 147 -5.95 -12.38 -11.97
C LYS A 147 -5.70 -13.24 -13.21
N ARG A 148 -6.22 -14.47 -13.16
CA ARG A 148 -6.34 -15.30 -14.37
C ARG A 148 -7.40 -14.70 -15.27
N VAL A 149 -7.07 -14.55 -16.54
CA VAL A 149 -7.96 -14.02 -17.58
C VAL A 149 -7.93 -14.92 -18.81
N HIS A 150 -8.91 -14.77 -19.70
CA HIS A 150 -8.94 -15.52 -20.96
C HIS A 150 -8.36 -14.68 -22.11
N GLY A 151 -7.77 -15.38 -23.08
CA GLY A 151 -7.24 -14.79 -24.31
C GLY A 151 -5.88 -15.35 -24.71
N SER A 152 -5.12 -14.63 -25.52
CA SER A 152 -3.76 -14.99 -25.92
C SER A 152 -2.72 -14.07 -25.28
N HIS A 153 -1.43 -14.37 -25.48
CA HIS A 153 -0.32 -13.53 -25.04
C HIS A 153 -0.49 -12.05 -25.41
N SER A 154 -0.93 -11.77 -26.64
CA SER A 154 -1.08 -10.40 -27.16
C SER A 154 -2.50 -9.87 -27.12
N THR A 155 -3.48 -10.68 -26.73
CA THR A 155 -4.91 -10.33 -26.76
C THR A 155 -5.63 -10.97 -25.59
N ILE A 156 -5.67 -10.26 -24.46
CA ILE A 156 -6.60 -10.58 -23.37
C ILE A 156 -8.00 -10.13 -23.79
N GLU A 157 -9.00 -10.98 -23.60
CA GLU A 157 -10.40 -10.64 -23.82
C GLU A 157 -10.87 -9.63 -22.76
N ASN A 158 -11.74 -8.69 -23.14
CA ASN A 158 -12.29 -7.66 -22.23
C ASN A 158 -11.23 -6.91 -21.41
N ILE A 159 -10.04 -6.69 -21.99
CA ILE A 159 -8.90 -6.09 -21.29
C ILE A 159 -9.22 -4.73 -20.63
N GLY A 160 -10.14 -3.94 -21.20
CA GLY A 160 -10.58 -2.68 -20.58
C GLY A 160 -11.27 -2.89 -19.24
N GLU A 161 -12.19 -3.86 -19.15
CA GLU A 161 -12.87 -4.21 -17.89
C GLU A 161 -11.85 -4.69 -16.86
N HIS A 162 -10.92 -5.55 -17.27
CA HIS A 162 -9.87 -6.06 -16.38
C HIS A 162 -8.90 -4.99 -15.90
N ILE A 163 -8.52 -4.03 -16.75
CA ILE A 163 -7.71 -2.88 -16.33
C ILE A 163 -8.50 -2.02 -15.34
N SER A 164 -9.78 -1.75 -15.58
CA SER A 164 -10.64 -1.01 -14.65
C SER A 164 -10.73 -1.70 -13.28
N GLU A 165 -10.90 -3.02 -13.26
CA GLU A 165 -10.89 -3.80 -12.01
C GLU A 165 -9.54 -3.67 -11.28
N MET A 166 -8.41 -3.81 -11.98
CA MET A 166 -7.08 -3.64 -11.36
C MET A 166 -6.88 -2.22 -10.82
N LEU A 167 -7.41 -1.19 -11.49
CA LEU A 167 -7.36 0.18 -11.00
C LEU A 167 -8.18 0.36 -9.72
N THR A 168 -9.34 -0.27 -9.63
CA THR A 168 -10.13 -0.31 -8.39
C THR A 168 -9.37 -1.00 -7.27
N GLU A 169 -8.72 -2.14 -7.54
CA GLU A 169 -7.88 -2.83 -6.54
C GLU A 169 -6.69 -1.96 -6.09
N ILE A 170 -6.05 -1.24 -7.01
CA ILE A 170 -4.99 -0.28 -6.68
C ILE A 170 -5.51 0.83 -5.76
N GLN A 171 -6.71 1.36 -6.03
CA GLN A 171 -7.33 2.38 -5.18
C GLN A 171 -7.67 1.84 -3.79
N ASN A 172 -8.21 0.62 -3.73
CA ASN A 172 -8.53 -0.10 -2.50
C ASN A 172 -7.28 -0.30 -1.64
N ASP A 173 -6.18 -0.76 -2.26
CA ASP A 173 -4.91 -1.01 -1.56
C ASP A 173 -4.20 0.30 -1.14
N ASN A 174 -4.47 1.42 -1.82
CA ASN A 174 -3.94 2.75 -1.48
C ASN A 174 -4.84 3.55 -0.52
N LEU A 175 -5.95 2.97 -0.07
CA LEU A 175 -6.91 3.68 0.77
C LEU A 175 -6.30 4.08 2.13
N LEU A 176 -5.46 3.21 2.68
CA LEU A 176 -4.66 3.50 3.87
C LEU A 176 -3.22 3.02 3.64
N LEU A 177 -2.27 3.96 3.65
CA LEU A 177 -0.87 3.71 3.35
C LEU A 177 -0.08 3.53 4.64
N PHE A 178 0.82 2.55 4.69
CA PHE A 178 1.55 2.22 5.91
C PHE A 178 2.99 2.74 5.87
N LEU A 179 3.42 3.33 6.99
CA LEU A 179 4.79 3.76 7.24
C LEU A 179 5.62 2.64 7.88
N GLY A 180 4.96 1.57 8.26
CA GLY A 180 5.50 0.34 8.81
C GLY A 180 4.30 -0.52 9.19
N ARG A 181 4.48 -1.83 9.27
CA ARG A 181 3.40 -2.78 9.61
C ARG A 181 3.82 -3.80 10.66
N GLY A 182 4.98 -3.63 11.31
CA GLY A 182 5.48 -4.56 12.30
C GLY A 182 5.00 -4.23 13.72
N SER A 183 4.88 -5.24 14.58
CA SER A 183 4.51 -5.11 15.99
C SER A 183 5.73 -4.86 16.89
N ALA A 184 5.56 -4.13 18.00
CA ALA A 184 6.42 -4.12 19.19
C ALA A 184 7.92 -3.85 19.01
N PHE A 185 8.67 -4.83 18.51
CA PHE A 185 10.13 -4.81 18.38
C PHE A 185 10.61 -4.83 16.92
N ALA A 186 9.69 -4.68 15.97
CA ALA A 186 10.02 -4.63 14.56
C ALA A 186 10.81 -3.38 14.18
N ASP A 187 11.66 -3.47 13.16
CA ASP A 187 12.45 -2.32 12.68
C ASP A 187 11.55 -1.19 12.12
N GLU A 188 10.36 -1.55 11.61
CA GLU A 188 9.36 -0.62 11.09
C GLU A 188 7.99 -0.85 11.74
N HIS A 189 7.78 -0.20 12.89
CA HIS A 189 6.52 -0.29 13.63
C HIS A 189 5.29 0.15 12.83
N ASN A 190 4.17 -0.46 13.19
CA ASN A 190 2.86 -0.21 12.63
C ASN A 190 2.42 1.25 12.75
N SER A 191 2.08 1.86 11.63
CA SER A 191 1.56 3.23 11.57
C SER A 191 1.10 3.50 10.17
N ALA A 192 0.00 4.22 10.04
CA ALA A 192 -0.63 4.44 8.76
C ALA A 192 -0.98 5.91 8.52
N PHE A 193 -1.26 6.26 7.28
CA PHE A 193 -1.76 7.57 6.93
C PHE A 193 -2.69 7.54 5.72
N PHE A 194 -3.55 8.54 5.66
CA PHE A 194 -4.36 8.86 4.49
C PHE A 194 -4.49 10.37 4.36
N VAL A 195 -4.99 10.81 3.20
CA VAL A 195 -5.28 12.21 2.93
C VAL A 195 -6.75 12.33 2.56
N GLU A 196 -7.51 13.17 3.25
CA GLU A 196 -8.92 13.44 2.93
C GLU A 196 -9.18 14.94 3.07
N ASP A 197 -9.95 15.54 2.16
CA ASP A 197 -10.28 16.97 2.19
C ASP A 197 -9.02 17.88 2.34
N ASN A 198 -7.90 17.50 1.72
CA ASN A 198 -6.58 18.15 1.84
C ASN A 198 -6.00 18.16 3.27
N GLU A 199 -6.45 17.25 4.13
CA GLU A 199 -5.91 17.04 5.48
C GLU A 199 -5.09 15.76 5.51
N LEU A 200 -3.91 15.81 6.11
CA LEU A 200 -3.11 14.61 6.35
C LEU A 200 -3.49 14.02 7.71
N VAL A 201 -3.90 12.76 7.71
CA VAL A 201 -4.28 12.04 8.92
C VAL A 201 -3.33 10.87 9.11
N LEU A 202 -2.58 10.88 10.20
CA LEU A 202 -1.75 9.77 10.66
C LEU A 202 -2.54 8.96 11.71
N ILE A 203 -2.41 7.63 11.66
CA ILE A 203 -2.87 6.71 12.69
C ILE A 203 -1.63 6.11 13.32
N ASP A 204 -1.42 6.44 14.59
CA ASP A 204 -0.20 6.25 15.35
C ASP A 204 1.04 6.91 14.73
N CYS A 205 2.04 7.18 15.57
CA CYS A 205 3.31 7.79 15.15
C CYS A 205 4.46 7.30 16.05
N PRO A 206 4.95 6.06 15.84
CA PRO A 206 6.17 5.59 16.47
C PRO A 206 7.41 6.32 15.98
N ALA A 207 8.51 6.17 16.71
CA ALA A 207 9.80 6.77 16.35
C ALA A 207 10.32 6.32 14.97
N THR A 208 9.97 5.11 14.53
CA THR A 208 10.30 4.56 13.21
C THR A 208 9.57 5.31 12.08
N SER A 209 8.28 5.61 12.25
CA SER A 209 7.47 6.38 11.29
C SER A 209 7.99 7.79 11.08
N TYR A 210 8.47 8.44 12.15
CA TYR A 210 9.01 9.79 12.07
C TYR A 210 10.08 9.96 10.97
N GLN A 211 10.93 8.96 10.75
CA GLN A 211 11.98 9.03 9.71
C GLN A 211 11.43 9.14 8.29
N LYS A 212 10.25 8.56 8.03
CA LYS A 212 9.54 8.64 6.75
C LYS A 212 8.71 9.91 6.67
N VAL A 213 7.95 10.19 7.73
CA VAL A 213 7.03 11.32 7.88
C VAL A 213 7.73 12.68 7.75
N LYS A 214 8.95 12.84 8.28
CA LYS A 214 9.74 14.09 8.13
C LYS A 214 10.10 14.43 6.67
N LYS A 215 10.03 13.46 5.74
CA LYS A 215 10.31 13.66 4.31
C LYS A 215 9.08 14.03 3.49
N MET A 216 7.88 13.96 4.08
CA MET A 216 6.65 14.32 3.39
C MET A 216 6.59 15.83 3.10
N ASN A 217 5.90 16.19 2.01
CA ASN A 217 5.62 17.60 1.72
C ASN A 217 4.37 18.04 2.50
N TRP A 218 4.57 18.54 3.71
CA TRP A 218 3.47 18.97 4.59
C TRP A 218 2.80 20.28 4.16
N GLU A 219 3.45 21.05 3.30
CA GLU A 219 2.95 22.38 2.91
C GLU A 219 1.65 22.29 2.11
N GLN A 220 1.48 21.20 1.35
CA GLN A 220 0.30 20.98 0.53
C GLN A 220 -0.98 20.78 1.37
N TYR A 221 -0.87 20.27 2.60
CA TYR A 221 -2.03 19.93 3.44
C TYR A 221 -2.47 21.09 4.33
N ASP A 222 -3.76 21.32 4.48
CA ASP A 222 -4.28 22.40 5.31
C ASP A 222 -4.07 22.12 6.80
N ASN A 223 -4.36 20.88 7.22
CA ASN A 223 -4.26 20.43 8.60
C ASN A 223 -3.56 19.07 8.71
N ILE A 224 -3.01 18.80 9.90
CA ILE A 224 -2.35 17.55 10.24
C ILE A 224 -3.00 16.99 11.50
N TYR A 225 -3.44 15.75 11.42
CA TYR A 225 -4.02 15.00 12.52
C TYR A 225 -3.18 13.77 12.85
N ILE A 226 -3.10 13.43 14.14
CA ILE A 226 -2.53 12.15 14.60
C ILE A 226 -3.52 11.50 15.54
N LEU A 227 -4.13 10.42 15.07
CA LEU A 227 -5.00 9.57 15.87
C LEU A 227 -4.11 8.59 16.62
N ILE A 228 -4.25 8.53 17.94
CA ILE A 228 -3.47 7.59 18.77
C ILE A 228 -4.37 6.44 19.20
N THR A 229 -4.03 5.20 18.89
CA THR A 229 -4.82 4.04 19.32
C THR A 229 -4.68 3.79 20.81
N HIS A 230 -3.44 3.87 21.32
CA HIS A 230 -3.06 3.72 22.72
C HIS A 230 -1.61 4.18 22.95
N THR A 231 -1.14 4.08 24.19
CA THR A 231 0.12 4.72 24.64
C THR A 231 1.36 3.82 24.62
N HIS A 232 1.33 2.66 23.98
CA HIS A 232 2.56 1.87 23.82
C HIS A 232 3.57 2.61 22.92
N GLY A 233 4.86 2.37 23.16
CA GLY A 233 5.94 3.12 22.52
C GLY A 233 6.05 2.92 21.00
N ASP A 234 5.66 1.75 20.52
CA ASP A 234 5.52 1.41 19.10
C ASP A 234 4.29 2.04 18.42
N HIS A 235 3.50 2.82 19.16
CA HIS A 235 2.37 3.60 18.64
C HIS A 235 2.54 5.09 18.89
N SER A 236 2.74 5.51 20.14
CA SER A 236 2.80 6.95 20.50
C SER A 236 4.22 7.48 20.71
N GLY A 237 5.23 6.61 20.73
CA GLY A 237 6.60 6.97 21.16
C GLY A 237 7.35 7.96 20.26
N GLY A 238 6.88 8.19 19.03
CA GLY A 238 7.49 9.17 18.11
C GLY A 238 6.80 10.53 18.09
N VAL A 239 5.64 10.68 18.73
CA VAL A 239 4.80 11.88 18.63
C VAL A 239 5.54 13.13 19.14
N GLY A 240 6.18 13.05 20.32
CA GLY A 240 6.90 14.19 20.91
C GLY A 240 8.06 14.67 20.02
N THR A 241 8.87 13.75 19.51
CA THR A 241 9.96 14.06 18.56
C THR A 241 9.41 14.70 17.29
N MET A 242 8.29 14.23 16.78
CA MET A 242 7.66 14.79 15.59
C MET A 242 7.15 16.21 15.83
N LEU A 243 6.52 16.50 16.98
CA LEU A 243 6.11 17.86 17.36
C LEU A 243 7.30 18.82 17.42
N GLN A 244 8.40 18.41 18.05
CA GLN A 244 9.63 19.20 18.13
C GLN A 244 10.20 19.47 16.73
N TYR A 245 10.20 18.48 15.83
CA TYR A 245 10.63 18.67 14.44
C TYR A 245 9.75 19.69 13.71
N VAL A 246 8.42 19.57 13.83
CA VAL A 246 7.49 20.50 13.19
C VAL A 246 7.71 21.92 13.72
N TRP A 247 7.91 22.09 15.02
CA TRP A 247 8.11 23.40 15.63
C TRP A 247 9.47 24.03 15.30
N PHE A 248 10.57 23.30 15.52
CA PHE A 248 11.93 23.85 15.45
C PHE A 248 12.59 23.72 14.08
N ALA A 249 12.43 22.57 13.42
CA ALA A 249 13.23 22.20 12.25
C ALA A 249 12.49 22.40 10.93
N SER A 250 11.15 22.36 10.94
CA SER A 250 10.39 22.39 9.70
C SER A 250 10.19 23.78 9.11
N TYR A 251 10.58 24.86 9.79
CA TYR A 251 10.32 26.28 9.46
C TYR A 251 8.83 26.65 9.26
N ARG A 252 7.90 25.68 9.37
CA ARG A 252 6.49 25.80 8.98
C ARG A 252 5.58 26.28 10.11
N LYS A 253 5.96 26.08 11.37
CA LYS A 253 5.13 26.32 12.57
C LYS A 253 3.66 25.85 12.43
N LYS A 254 3.39 24.83 11.60
CA LYS A 254 2.05 24.23 11.49
C LYS A 254 1.73 23.52 12.80
N LYS A 255 0.54 23.76 13.35
CA LYS A 255 0.10 23.05 14.55
C LYS A 255 -0.42 21.68 14.16
N VAL A 256 0.13 20.65 14.77
CA VAL A 256 -0.40 19.28 14.68
C VAL A 256 -1.54 19.15 15.68
N THR A 257 -2.63 18.53 15.28
CA THR A 257 -3.73 18.18 16.19
C THR A 257 -3.65 16.69 16.54
N ILE A 258 -3.43 16.40 17.82
CA ILE A 258 -3.45 15.05 18.35
C ILE A 258 -4.89 14.71 18.72
N VAL A 259 -5.36 13.55 18.27
CA VAL A 259 -6.68 13.02 18.55
C VAL A 259 -6.50 11.86 19.51
N ALA A 260 -6.87 12.10 20.78
CA ALA A 260 -6.94 11.06 21.79
C ALA A 260 -8.30 10.35 21.71
N PRO A 261 -8.36 9.03 21.85
CA PRO A 261 -9.62 8.28 21.72
C PRO A 261 -10.55 8.44 22.93
N SER A 262 -10.02 8.84 24.09
CA SER A 262 -10.78 9.17 25.31
C SER A 262 -10.08 10.25 26.14
N GLU A 263 -10.76 10.79 27.16
CA GLU A 263 -10.16 11.75 28.08
C GLU A 263 -9.04 11.13 28.91
N GLU A 264 -9.15 9.87 29.33
CA GLU A 264 -8.08 9.17 30.06
C GLU A 264 -6.80 9.04 29.21
N VAL A 265 -6.94 8.69 27.93
CA VAL A 265 -5.78 8.60 27.03
C VAL A 265 -5.22 10.00 26.73
N LYS A 266 -6.06 11.03 26.67
CA LYS A 266 -5.61 12.43 26.54
C LYS A 266 -4.75 12.86 27.73
N GLU A 267 -5.13 12.51 28.96
CA GLU A 267 -4.31 12.76 30.15
C GLU A 267 -2.96 12.04 30.10
N ASP A 268 -2.94 10.76 29.69
CA ASP A 268 -1.70 10.00 29.52
C ASP A 268 -0.79 10.61 28.44
N LEU A 269 -1.37 11.06 27.32
CA LEU A 269 -0.63 11.74 26.26
C LEU A 269 -0.10 13.10 26.70
N LEU A 270 -0.87 13.89 27.46
CA LEU A 270 -0.39 15.14 28.04
C LEU A 270 0.79 14.90 28.99
N LEU A 271 0.72 13.85 29.81
CA LEU A 271 1.83 13.42 30.66
C LEU A 271 3.07 13.08 29.81
N LEU A 272 2.92 12.21 28.80
CA LEU A 272 4.00 11.82 27.91
C LEU A 272 4.62 13.03 27.20
N LEU A 273 3.79 13.83 26.53
CA LEU A 273 4.25 14.89 25.64
C LEU A 273 4.79 16.08 26.40
N MET A 274 4.08 16.56 27.43
CA MET A 274 4.48 17.80 28.12
C MET A 274 5.47 17.55 29.25
N ARG A 275 5.28 16.49 30.04
CA ARG A 275 6.11 16.26 31.24
C ARG A 275 7.33 15.40 30.96
N ILE A 276 7.21 14.36 30.12
CA ILE A 276 8.32 13.46 29.82
C ILE A 276 9.15 13.99 28.65
N GLU A 277 8.51 14.31 27.53
CA GLU A 277 9.17 14.78 26.30
C GLU A 277 9.44 16.30 26.30
N GLY A 278 8.83 17.06 27.20
CA GLY A 278 9.06 18.51 27.32
C GLY A 278 8.43 19.34 26.20
N CYS A 279 7.33 18.88 25.59
CA CYS A 279 6.60 19.65 24.60
C CYS A 279 5.78 20.77 25.22
N GLU A 280 5.81 21.96 24.63
CA GLU A 280 4.95 23.06 25.06
C GLU A 280 3.59 23.02 24.37
N GLN A 281 2.54 23.43 25.09
CA GLN A 281 1.16 23.43 24.59
C GLN A 281 0.98 24.28 23.33
N GLU A 282 1.83 25.28 23.09
CA GLU A 282 1.76 26.09 21.87
C GLU A 282 2.14 25.32 20.59
N TRP A 283 2.87 24.19 20.71
CA TRP A 283 3.36 23.42 19.56
C TRP A 283 2.29 22.54 18.93
N PHE A 284 1.24 22.19 19.68
CA PHE A 284 0.21 21.25 19.25
C PHE A 284 -1.16 21.58 19.84
N ASN A 285 -2.20 21.09 19.18
CA ASN A 285 -3.53 20.97 19.76
C ASN A 285 -3.75 19.52 20.18
N ILE A 286 -4.57 19.29 21.18
CA ILE A 286 -5.05 17.95 21.52
C ILE A 286 -6.56 18.01 21.78
N VAL A 287 -7.29 17.06 21.21
CA VAL A 287 -8.74 16.91 21.33
C VAL A 287 -9.07 15.46 21.57
N THR A 288 -10.24 15.17 22.15
CA THR A 288 -10.77 13.81 22.17
C THR A 288 -11.54 13.45 20.90
N ALA A 289 -11.74 12.16 20.67
CA ALA A 289 -12.56 11.63 19.59
C ALA A 289 -13.98 12.24 19.58
N ASP A 290 -14.59 12.44 20.74
CA ASP A 290 -15.94 13.02 20.86
C ASP A 290 -15.97 14.52 20.50
N GLU A 291 -14.84 15.22 20.63
CA GLU A 291 -14.68 16.62 20.25
C GLU A 291 -14.36 16.78 18.74
N LEU A 292 -13.98 15.69 18.06
CA LEU A 292 -13.54 15.71 16.67
C LEU A 292 -14.73 15.70 15.69
N ASN A 293 -14.98 16.85 15.06
CA ASN A 293 -16.00 16.98 14.02
C ASN A 293 -15.37 16.96 12.62
N LYS A 294 -15.15 15.76 12.08
CA LYS A 294 -14.56 15.53 10.75
C LYS A 294 -15.35 14.49 9.97
N LYS A 295 -15.57 14.73 8.67
CA LYS A 295 -16.33 13.81 7.81
C LYS A 295 -15.68 12.44 7.67
N TRP A 296 -14.35 12.38 7.76
CA TRP A 296 -13.56 11.16 7.67
C TRP A 296 -13.50 10.37 8.98
N PHE A 297 -13.97 10.94 10.09
CA PHE A 297 -13.99 10.29 11.40
C PHE A 297 -15.42 9.90 11.76
N ILE A 298 -15.64 8.62 12.11
CA ILE A 298 -16.95 8.15 12.55
C ILE A 298 -16.95 7.90 14.05
N ALA A 299 -16.02 7.08 14.56
CA ALA A 299 -15.94 6.77 15.99
C ALA A 299 -14.58 6.21 16.41
N ALA A 300 -14.21 6.41 17.68
CA ALA A 300 -13.22 5.59 18.37
C ALA A 300 -13.93 4.36 18.98
N ILE A 301 -13.33 3.18 18.82
CA ILE A 301 -13.91 1.90 19.24
C ILE A 301 -13.04 1.29 20.31
N LEU A 302 -13.55 1.23 21.55
CA LEU A 302 -12.82 0.61 22.65
C LEU A 302 -12.60 -0.89 22.38
N THR A 303 -11.39 -1.36 22.65
CA THR A 303 -11.01 -2.76 22.50
C THR A 303 -10.20 -3.29 23.70
N THR A 304 -9.95 -4.60 23.69
CA THR A 304 -9.19 -5.31 24.72
C THR A 304 -7.81 -5.65 24.19
N HIS A 305 -6.74 -5.24 24.88
CA HIS A 305 -5.36 -5.59 24.54
C HIS A 305 -4.57 -6.03 25.79
N VAL A 306 -4.05 -5.09 26.59
CA VAL A 306 -3.29 -5.40 27.81
C VAL A 306 -3.98 -4.89 29.08
N LYS A 307 -3.93 -5.67 30.17
CA LYS A 307 -4.54 -5.32 31.45
C LYS A 307 -4.10 -3.95 32.03
N PRO A 308 -2.81 -3.55 31.97
CA PRO A 308 -2.40 -2.23 32.47
C PRO A 308 -3.05 -1.06 31.72
N LEU A 309 -3.47 -1.25 30.47
CA LEU A 309 -4.16 -0.26 29.64
C LEU A 309 -5.65 -0.60 29.45
N GLU A 310 -6.25 -1.35 30.38
CA GLU A 310 -7.69 -1.64 30.33
C GLU A 310 -8.50 -0.33 30.25
N GLY A 311 -9.45 -0.28 29.31
CA GLY A 311 -10.24 0.93 29.02
C GLY A 311 -9.52 2.00 28.20
N ARG A 312 -8.26 1.75 27.78
CA ARG A 312 -7.38 2.74 27.14
C ARG A 312 -6.75 2.27 25.82
N CYS A 313 -7.28 1.21 25.22
CA CYS A 313 -6.89 0.69 23.91
C CYS A 313 -8.04 0.79 22.93
N PHE A 314 -7.80 1.37 21.76
CA PHE A 314 -8.85 1.69 20.80
C PHE A 314 -8.46 1.38 19.36
N GLY A 315 -9.48 1.03 18.57
CA GLY A 315 -9.46 1.16 17.13
C GLY A 315 -10.29 2.35 16.66
N TYR A 316 -10.40 2.50 15.35
CA TYR A 316 -11.09 3.60 14.68
C TYR A 316 -12.03 3.11 13.60
N HIS A 317 -13.22 3.70 13.56
CA HIS A 317 -14.16 3.63 12.45
C HIS A 317 -14.06 4.93 11.65
N LEU A 318 -13.68 4.81 10.38
CA LEU A 318 -13.33 5.92 9.51
C LEU A 318 -14.11 5.85 8.20
N ASN A 319 -14.26 7.02 7.56
CA ASN A 319 -14.79 7.18 6.23
C ASN A 319 -13.68 7.76 5.33
N ILE A 320 -12.98 6.91 4.58
CA ILE A 320 -11.87 7.34 3.73
C ILE A 320 -12.30 7.22 2.27
N HIS A 321 -12.30 8.34 1.55
CA HIS A 321 -12.75 8.44 0.16
C HIS A 321 -14.16 7.88 -0.08
N GLY A 322 -15.04 7.98 0.93
CA GLY A 322 -16.41 7.43 0.88
C GLY A 322 -16.53 5.95 1.28
N ASN A 323 -15.43 5.29 1.64
CA ASN A 323 -15.42 3.87 2.01
C ASN A 323 -15.51 3.67 3.53
N ASN A 324 -16.13 2.56 3.93
CA ASN A 324 -16.26 2.14 5.32
C ASN A 324 -14.98 1.45 5.80
N VAL A 325 -14.22 2.08 6.69
CA VAL A 325 -12.88 1.62 7.10
C VAL A 325 -12.84 1.38 8.59
N VAL A 326 -12.34 0.22 9.00
CA VAL A 326 -12.16 -0.17 10.39
C VAL A 326 -10.69 -0.48 10.61
N TYR A 327 -10.06 0.25 11.53
CA TYR A 327 -8.67 0.08 11.95
C TYR A 327 -8.66 -0.38 13.39
N THR A 328 -8.15 -1.58 13.71
CA THR A 328 -8.37 -2.15 15.06
C THR A 328 -7.51 -1.54 16.16
N GLY A 329 -6.38 -0.93 15.81
CA GLY A 329 -5.28 -0.79 16.77
C GLY A 329 -4.83 -2.16 17.27
N ASP A 330 -4.18 -2.19 18.44
CA ASP A 330 -3.83 -3.44 19.08
C ASP A 330 -5.04 -4.05 19.78
N THR A 331 -5.29 -5.33 19.53
CA THR A 331 -6.50 -6.00 20.02
C THR A 331 -6.33 -7.51 20.16
N ALA A 332 -6.92 -8.06 21.21
CA ALA A 332 -7.09 -9.50 21.41
C ALA A 332 -8.40 -10.05 20.81
N THR A 333 -9.24 -9.19 20.22
CA THR A 333 -10.59 -9.57 19.76
C THR A 333 -11.11 -8.72 18.60
N LEU A 334 -11.97 -9.33 17.76
CA LEU A 334 -12.75 -8.60 16.74
C LEU A 334 -14.16 -8.21 17.19
N GLU A 335 -14.62 -8.66 18.36
CA GLU A 335 -16.00 -8.47 18.82
C GLU A 335 -16.52 -7.02 18.69
N PRO A 336 -15.78 -5.97 19.13
CA PRO A 336 -16.27 -4.59 19.03
C PRO A 336 -16.43 -4.09 17.60
N PHE A 337 -15.69 -4.68 16.67
CA PHE A 337 -15.57 -4.24 15.28
C PHE A 337 -16.57 -4.94 14.36
N ARG A 338 -16.98 -6.16 14.68
CA ARG A 338 -17.90 -6.97 13.85
C ARG A 338 -19.17 -6.24 13.39
N PRO A 339 -19.89 -5.46 14.23
CA PRO A 339 -21.11 -4.77 13.79
C PRO A 339 -20.86 -3.70 12.72
N LEU A 340 -19.61 -3.27 12.56
CA LEU A 340 -19.18 -2.24 11.61
C LEU A 340 -18.83 -2.84 10.24
N LEU A 341 -18.62 -4.16 10.16
CA LEU A 341 -18.16 -4.85 8.97
C LEU A 341 -19.35 -5.29 8.10
N LYS A 342 -19.54 -4.57 7.00
CA LYS A 342 -20.52 -4.87 5.95
C LYS A 342 -19.80 -5.18 4.64
N SER A 343 -20.49 -5.77 3.67
CA SER A 343 -19.95 -5.92 2.32
C SER A 343 -19.43 -4.58 1.78
N GLY A 344 -18.21 -4.57 1.22
CA GLY A 344 -17.49 -3.36 0.78
C GLY A 344 -16.67 -2.65 1.87
N SER A 345 -16.64 -3.17 3.11
CA SER A 345 -15.83 -2.58 4.19
C SER A 345 -14.36 -2.94 4.06
N PHE A 346 -13.49 -2.11 4.62
CA PHE A 346 -12.05 -2.32 4.71
C PHE A 346 -11.69 -2.54 6.17
N LEU A 347 -11.23 -3.75 6.51
CA LEU A 347 -10.73 -4.09 7.83
C LEU A 347 -9.20 -4.11 7.81
N TYR A 348 -8.59 -3.18 8.54
CA TYR A 348 -7.18 -3.20 8.88
C TYR A 348 -7.06 -3.72 10.32
N THR A 349 -6.58 -4.95 10.47
CA THR A 349 -6.56 -5.65 11.76
C THR A 349 -5.16 -6.09 12.16
N GLU A 350 -4.87 -6.02 13.45
CA GLU A 350 -3.71 -6.68 14.06
C GLU A 350 -3.74 -8.19 13.76
N ALA A 351 -2.56 -8.80 13.60
CA ALA A 351 -2.41 -10.24 13.48
C ALA A 351 -1.07 -10.74 14.03
N SER A 352 -1.13 -11.68 14.97
CA SER A 352 0.04 -12.35 15.53
C SER A 352 0.19 -13.81 15.10
N PHE A 353 1.43 -14.25 14.96
CA PHE A 353 1.82 -15.65 14.77
C PHE A 353 2.06 -16.34 16.11
N TYR A 354 2.52 -15.60 17.12
CA TYR A 354 2.67 -16.13 18.46
C TYR A 354 1.38 -15.93 19.24
N LYS A 355 0.81 -17.04 19.71
CA LYS A 355 -0.41 -17.00 20.53
C LYS A 355 -0.11 -16.29 21.85
N SER A 356 -0.93 -15.30 22.17
CA SER A 356 -0.92 -14.59 23.44
C SER A 356 -2.36 -14.25 23.85
N GLU A 357 -2.55 -13.70 25.05
CA GLU A 357 -3.85 -13.20 25.52
C GLU A 357 -4.12 -11.75 25.11
N VAL A 358 -3.13 -11.07 24.52
CA VAL A 358 -3.14 -9.62 24.32
C VAL A 358 -3.27 -9.23 22.84
N ASN A 359 -2.89 -10.14 21.94
CA ASN A 359 -2.85 -9.94 20.50
C ASN A 359 -3.71 -10.97 19.77
N LEU A 360 -4.21 -10.59 18.59
CA LEU A 360 -5.11 -11.40 17.78
C LEU A 360 -4.33 -12.54 17.10
N TYR A 361 -4.46 -13.74 17.65
CA TYR A 361 -3.76 -14.89 17.10
C TYR A 361 -4.37 -15.35 15.76
N LEU A 362 -3.63 -15.15 14.67
CA LEU A 362 -4.17 -15.31 13.31
C LEU A 362 -4.73 -16.71 13.05
N LYS A 363 -4.09 -17.78 13.55
CA LYS A 363 -4.57 -19.15 13.27
C LYS A 363 -5.95 -19.42 13.86
N ASP A 364 -6.25 -18.84 15.01
CA ASP A 364 -7.56 -19.03 15.66
C ASP A 364 -8.65 -18.22 14.93
N MET A 365 -8.28 -17.08 14.34
CA MET A 365 -9.20 -16.14 13.66
C MET A 365 -9.33 -16.36 12.15
N LEU A 366 -8.47 -17.19 11.54
CA LEU A 366 -8.40 -17.33 10.08
C LEU A 366 -9.74 -17.70 9.45
N ALA A 367 -10.47 -18.65 10.03
CA ALA A 367 -11.77 -19.07 9.48
C ALA A 367 -12.81 -17.94 9.51
N GLU A 368 -12.79 -17.10 10.56
CA GLU A 368 -13.67 -15.94 10.65
C GLU A 368 -13.29 -14.87 9.64
N LEU A 369 -11.99 -14.56 9.52
CA LEU A 369 -11.50 -13.59 8.54
C LEU A 369 -11.82 -14.03 7.11
N VAL A 370 -11.61 -15.31 6.77
CA VAL A 370 -12.01 -15.83 5.45
C VAL A 370 -13.52 -15.68 5.23
N GLY A 371 -14.35 -16.00 6.23
CA GLY A 371 -15.81 -15.82 6.13
C GLY A 371 -16.23 -14.36 5.93
N LEU A 372 -15.56 -13.41 6.59
CA LEU A 372 -15.76 -11.98 6.37
C LEU A 372 -15.35 -11.58 4.95
N SER A 373 -14.21 -12.09 4.47
CA SER A 373 -13.74 -11.83 3.12
C SER A 373 -14.70 -12.35 2.05
N ASP A 374 -15.21 -13.56 2.22
CA ASP A 374 -16.23 -14.16 1.34
C ASP A 374 -17.54 -13.36 1.33
N SER A 375 -17.85 -12.62 2.41
CA SER A 375 -19.00 -11.70 2.48
C SER A 375 -18.74 -10.34 1.80
N GLY A 376 -17.54 -10.14 1.25
CA GLY A 376 -17.12 -8.94 0.54
C GLY A 376 -16.43 -7.89 1.42
N VAL A 377 -15.85 -8.27 2.56
CA VAL A 377 -15.00 -7.38 3.35
C VAL A 377 -13.56 -7.49 2.86
N ASN A 378 -12.91 -6.37 2.55
CA ASN A 378 -11.49 -6.36 2.22
C ASN A 378 -10.67 -6.41 3.51
N ILE A 379 -9.80 -7.41 3.65
CA ILE A 379 -9.05 -7.65 4.90
C ILE A 379 -7.56 -7.43 4.69
N TYR A 380 -7.01 -6.56 5.52
CA TYR A 380 -5.60 -6.17 5.56
C TYR A 380 -5.03 -6.43 6.94
N LEU A 381 -4.02 -7.30 7.01
CA LEU A 381 -3.29 -7.56 8.25
C LEU A 381 -2.19 -6.51 8.43
N MET A 382 -2.09 -6.01 9.64
CA MET A 382 -1.10 -5.03 10.09
C MET A 382 -0.59 -5.42 11.47
N HIS A 383 0.40 -4.67 11.99
CA HIS A 383 1.02 -4.95 13.31
C HIS A 383 1.44 -6.43 13.45
N LEU A 384 2.35 -6.83 12.58
CA LEU A 384 2.76 -8.22 12.39
C LEU A 384 4.01 -8.55 13.23
N ASP A 385 3.98 -9.67 13.96
CA ASP A 385 5.12 -10.15 14.77
C ASP A 385 6.09 -11.05 13.99
N ASN A 386 5.58 -11.80 13.01
CA ASN A 386 6.36 -12.66 12.13
C ASN A 386 5.73 -12.74 10.73
N GLU A 387 6.10 -11.79 9.88
CA GLU A 387 5.53 -11.62 8.56
C GLU A 387 5.67 -12.88 7.67
N GLU A 388 6.86 -13.51 7.66
CA GLU A 388 7.10 -14.72 6.86
C GLU A 388 6.14 -15.85 7.22
N LYS A 389 5.93 -16.08 8.53
CA LYS A 389 5.03 -17.13 9.02
C LYS A 389 3.57 -16.79 8.88
N LEU A 390 3.19 -15.52 8.98
CA LEU A 390 1.83 -15.08 8.71
C LEU A 390 1.50 -15.24 7.22
N LYS A 391 2.47 -15.01 6.33
CA LYS A 391 2.30 -15.19 4.89
C LYS A 391 1.98 -16.64 4.52
N GLU A 392 2.67 -17.60 5.17
CA GLU A 392 2.38 -19.03 5.04
C GLU A 392 0.94 -19.39 5.48
N ILE A 393 0.38 -18.67 6.47
CA ILE A 393 -0.96 -18.97 7.01
C ILE A 393 -2.08 -18.45 6.09
N ILE A 394 -1.90 -17.28 5.49
CA ILE A 394 -2.91 -16.67 4.62
C ILE A 394 -2.79 -17.12 3.15
N ASP A 395 -1.80 -17.97 2.83
CA ASP A 395 -1.59 -18.46 1.47
C ASP A 395 -2.86 -19.12 0.92
N GLY A 396 -3.20 -18.77 -0.33
CA GLY A 396 -4.44 -19.20 -0.99
C GLY A 396 -5.74 -18.52 -0.50
N SER A 397 -5.67 -17.57 0.45
CA SER A 397 -6.81 -16.74 0.84
C SER A 397 -6.81 -15.39 0.11
N THR A 398 -7.90 -14.64 0.25
CA THR A 398 -8.04 -13.26 -0.25
C THR A 398 -7.56 -12.20 0.74
N ILE A 399 -7.14 -12.62 1.95
CA ILE A 399 -6.57 -11.75 2.98
C ILE A 399 -5.21 -11.26 2.52
N ARG A 400 -4.90 -9.97 2.75
CA ARG A 400 -3.66 -9.34 2.31
C ARG A 400 -2.92 -8.74 3.49
N PHE A 401 -1.64 -8.44 3.33
CA PHE A 401 -0.95 -7.52 4.23
C PHE A 401 -1.22 -6.08 3.81
N ALA A 402 -1.27 -5.20 4.82
CA ALA A 402 -1.30 -3.76 4.64
C ALA A 402 -0.10 -3.29 3.80
N MET A 403 -0.35 -2.36 2.88
CA MET A 403 0.62 -1.94 1.85
C MET A 403 1.59 -0.88 2.40
N LEU A 404 2.91 -1.12 2.22
CA LEU A 404 4.00 -0.21 2.64
C LEU A 404 4.37 0.84 1.58
#